data_AF-A0A0B2X4U7-F1
#
_entry.id   AF-A0A0B2X4U7-F1
#
_cell.length_a   1.000
_cell.length_b   1.000
_cell.length_c   1.000
_cell.angle_alpha   90.00
_cell.angle_beta   90.00
_cell.angle_gamma   90.00
#
_symmetry.space_group_name_H-M   'P 1'
#
loop_
_entity.id
_entity.type
_entity.pdbx_description
1 polymer ?
#
loop_
_entity_poly.entity_id
_entity_poly.type
_entity_poly.pdbx_seq_one_letter_code
_entity_poly.pdbx_strand_id
1 'polypeptide(L)'
;MAQTGQTWLIVHAGLTGFVVIPAIVVWLLTLGLARSQGDPARVAFSWLKACHPFFALSLMLTITSDVAGVVRLSWEYENGSFDQVAHTTSDIDRLDQTDRYANQIAIFFERIVNALLVIVLAELGSGFRRAQIKKPAPGRNVIRTAAFSGALVIFAVSVTCFALSLAALLEFTQSNSTSDLTAVADAWDKDRWLRAAGDMINFAISVGQVIYAGYVVGQYAGLPGRNSAIFYLVSTILDAIRWLVSIVLLGKWILPQEELPVAWDIIDPVLVLWLRLIILVLLLVIGNRRQAGLWSTIQPWMQDRRADHLRHSVLSHGQVPSTQPIHYQYPPQPQENPGWRFPQPNPTPAGAWDPYEMASPYQVAGPEELDSRQMQQSLYYTSPCHVPVEASAEKA
;
A
#
# COMPACT_ATOMS: atom_id res chain seq x y z
N MET A 1 6.24 -28.94 -15.03
CA MET A 1 6.08 -27.46 -15.05
C MET A 1 5.16 -26.93 -13.94
N ALA A 2 4.16 -27.68 -13.48
CA ALA A 2 3.32 -27.31 -12.33
C ALA A 2 4.13 -27.08 -11.03
N GLN A 3 5.11 -27.95 -10.74
CA GLN A 3 5.98 -27.82 -9.55
C GLN A 3 6.78 -26.51 -9.51
N THR A 4 7.25 -26.02 -10.66
CA THR A 4 7.92 -24.72 -10.74
C THR A 4 6.95 -23.60 -10.43
N GLY A 5 5.78 -23.53 -11.08
CA GLY A 5 4.78 -22.48 -10.81
C GLY A 5 4.30 -22.47 -9.36
N GLN A 6 4.08 -23.65 -8.77
CA GLN A 6 3.71 -23.80 -7.37
C GLN A 6 4.78 -23.23 -6.42
N THR A 7 6.05 -23.50 -6.72
CA THR A 7 7.18 -22.98 -5.92
C THR A 7 7.19 -21.45 -5.92
N TRP A 8 6.96 -20.81 -7.07
CA TRP A 8 6.96 -19.35 -7.17
C TRP A 8 5.77 -18.70 -6.49
N LEU A 9 4.57 -19.29 -6.56
CA LEU A 9 3.42 -18.82 -5.79
C LEU A 9 3.64 -18.96 -4.28
N ILE A 10 4.28 -20.04 -3.81
CA ILE A 10 4.65 -20.18 -2.39
C ILE A 10 5.61 -19.07 -1.97
N VAL A 11 6.60 -18.75 -2.82
CA VAL A 11 7.56 -17.67 -2.55
C VAL A 11 6.85 -16.31 -2.53
N HIS A 12 5.97 -16.04 -3.50
CA HIS A 12 5.17 -14.82 -3.58
C HIS A 12 4.27 -14.65 -2.34
N ALA A 13 3.53 -15.71 -1.96
CA ALA A 13 2.70 -15.74 -0.76
C ALA A 13 3.51 -15.50 0.52
N GLY A 14 4.71 -16.09 0.61
CA GLY A 14 5.62 -15.89 1.74
C GLY A 14 6.12 -14.44 1.85
N LEU A 15 6.55 -13.85 0.73
CA LEU A 15 7.02 -12.46 0.67
C LEU A 15 5.89 -11.46 0.99
N THR A 16 4.69 -11.69 0.46
CA THR A 16 3.50 -10.87 0.71
C THR A 16 3.02 -11.03 2.15
N GLY A 17 2.95 -12.26 2.65
CA GLY A 17 2.58 -12.61 4.02
C GLY A 17 3.49 -11.98 5.07
N PHE A 18 4.80 -11.93 4.80
CA PHE A 18 5.75 -11.28 5.68
C PHE A 18 5.48 -9.77 5.86
N VAL A 19 4.89 -9.11 4.86
CA VAL A 19 4.56 -7.67 4.89
C VAL A 19 3.29 -7.38 5.70
N VAL A 20 2.39 -8.34 5.87
CA VAL A 20 1.11 -8.16 6.56
C VAL A 20 1.29 -7.73 8.01
N ILE A 21 2.12 -8.45 8.77
CA ILE A 21 2.36 -8.18 10.18
C ILE A 21 2.91 -6.75 10.40
N PRO A 22 4.02 -6.34 9.75
CA PRO A 22 4.51 -4.98 9.89
C PRO A 22 3.52 -3.94 9.38
N ALA A 23 2.73 -4.21 8.33
CA ALA A 23 1.69 -3.29 7.87
C ALA A 23 0.61 -3.05 8.94
N ILE A 24 0.16 -4.09 9.63
CA ILE A 24 -0.80 -3.99 10.74
C ILE A 24 -0.18 -3.26 11.94
N VAL A 25 1.07 -3.57 12.29
CA VAL A 25 1.78 -2.87 13.38
C VAL A 25 1.90 -1.37 13.07
N VAL A 26 2.32 -1.01 11.85
CA VAL A 26 2.39 0.39 11.41
C VAL A 26 1.00 1.03 11.46
N TRP A 27 -0.06 0.33 11.04
CA TRP A 27 -1.43 0.84 11.15
C TRP A 27 -1.83 1.19 12.59
N LEU A 28 -1.62 0.25 13.53
CA LEU A 28 -1.92 0.46 14.95
C LEU A 28 -1.12 1.63 15.53
N LEU A 29 0.17 1.74 15.17
CA LEU A 29 1.01 2.87 15.56
C LEU A 29 0.51 4.19 14.96
N THR A 30 0.08 4.21 13.70
CA THR A 30 -0.50 5.39 13.04
C THR A 30 -1.77 5.84 13.75
N LEU A 31 -2.65 4.90 14.17
CA LEU A 31 -3.86 5.22 14.92
C LEU A 31 -3.53 5.91 16.26
N GLY A 32 -2.57 5.36 17.02
CA GLY A 32 -2.21 5.83 18.35
C GLY A 32 -1.39 7.13 18.38
N LEU A 33 -0.37 7.23 17.53
CA LEU A 33 0.68 8.24 17.64
C LEU A 33 0.41 9.49 16.77
N ALA A 34 -0.14 9.29 15.56
CA ALA A 34 -0.47 10.37 14.61
C ALA A 34 -1.85 10.97 14.90
N ARG A 35 -2.04 11.56 16.09
CA ARG A 35 -3.30 12.25 16.44
C ARG A 35 -3.39 13.62 15.76
N SER A 36 -4.47 13.84 15.01
CA SER A 36 -4.88 15.13 14.47
C SER A 36 -5.79 15.84 15.50
N GLN A 37 -5.22 16.48 16.52
CA GLN A 37 -5.99 17.26 17.49
C GLN A 37 -6.51 18.57 16.87
N GLY A 38 -7.30 18.48 15.80
CA GLY A 38 -7.80 19.64 15.05
C GLY A 38 -6.71 20.43 14.30
N ASP A 39 -5.44 19.98 14.31
CA ASP A 39 -4.36 20.63 13.59
C ASP A 39 -4.55 20.46 12.07
N PRO A 40 -4.87 21.54 11.35
CA PRO A 40 -5.17 21.47 9.93
C PRO A 40 -3.93 21.23 9.06
N ALA A 41 -2.73 21.23 9.65
CA ALA A 41 -1.50 20.81 8.98
C ALA A 41 -1.28 19.28 9.06
N ARG A 42 -2.07 18.58 9.89
CA ARG A 42 -2.02 17.11 10.07
C ARG A 42 -3.16 16.35 9.38
N VAL A 43 -3.92 17.02 8.50
CA VAL A 43 -5.06 16.41 7.79
C VAL A 43 -4.64 15.19 6.96
N ALA A 44 -3.43 15.20 6.42
CA ALA A 44 -2.85 14.05 5.71
C ALA A 44 -2.87 12.75 6.52
N PHE A 45 -2.71 12.83 7.85
CA PHE A 45 -2.69 11.64 8.71
C PHE A 45 -4.07 11.01 8.89
N SER A 46 -5.15 11.77 8.70
CA SER A 46 -6.51 11.21 8.67
C SER A 46 -6.69 10.31 7.45
N TRP A 47 -6.19 10.75 6.29
CA TRP A 47 -6.19 9.95 5.06
C TRP A 47 -5.23 8.75 5.16
N LEU A 48 -4.07 8.93 5.79
CA LEU A 48 -3.12 7.83 6.03
C LEU A 48 -3.74 6.70 6.88
N LYS A 49 -4.54 7.05 7.90
CA LYS A 49 -5.27 6.08 8.72
C LYS A 49 -6.31 5.29 7.92
N ALA A 50 -6.94 5.90 6.92
CA ALA A 50 -7.86 5.23 6.02
C ALA A 50 -7.12 4.34 5.00
N CYS A 51 -5.90 4.71 4.61
CA CYS A 51 -5.08 3.96 3.65
C CYS A 51 -4.66 2.58 4.18
N HIS A 52 -4.23 2.51 5.44
CA HIS A 52 -3.75 1.27 6.06
C HIS A 52 -4.70 0.06 6.01
N PRO A 53 -6.00 0.16 6.40
CA PRO A 53 -6.89 -1.00 6.37
C PRO A 53 -7.12 -1.52 4.96
N PHE A 54 -7.20 -0.63 3.95
CA PHE A 54 -7.32 -1.07 2.56
C PHE A 54 -6.06 -1.79 2.08
N PHE A 55 -4.87 -1.33 2.49
CA PHE A 55 -3.62 -2.02 2.17
C PHE A 55 -3.50 -3.38 2.89
N ALA A 56 -3.88 -3.45 4.16
CA ALA A 56 -3.90 -4.72 4.88
C ALA A 56 -4.89 -5.71 4.24
N LEU A 57 -6.07 -5.23 3.86
CA LEU A 57 -7.08 -6.05 3.17
C LEU A 57 -6.60 -6.53 1.80
N SER A 58 -5.94 -5.67 1.01
CA SER A 58 -5.39 -6.09 -0.27
C SER A 58 -4.35 -7.19 -0.10
N LEU A 59 -3.44 -7.08 0.88
CA LEU A 59 -2.44 -8.11 1.16
C LEU A 59 -3.08 -9.44 1.57
N MET A 60 -4.09 -9.42 2.45
CA MET A 60 -4.79 -10.64 2.87
C MET A 60 -5.49 -11.34 1.70
N LEU A 61 -6.08 -10.57 0.79
CA LEU A 61 -6.74 -11.10 -0.41
C LEU A 61 -5.72 -11.66 -1.42
N THR A 62 -4.58 -11.00 -1.60
CA THR A 62 -3.48 -11.52 -2.43
C THR A 62 -2.98 -12.86 -1.89
N ILE A 63 -2.75 -12.97 -0.58
CA ILE A 63 -2.34 -14.25 0.04
C ILE A 63 -3.43 -15.31 -0.14
N THR A 64 -4.70 -14.93 -0.02
CA THR A 64 -5.82 -15.86 -0.24
C THR A 64 -5.83 -16.39 -1.67
N SER A 65 -5.58 -15.53 -2.66
CA SER A 65 -5.43 -15.90 -4.06
C SER A 65 -4.23 -16.83 -4.25
N ASP A 66 -3.05 -16.46 -3.75
CA ASP A 66 -1.85 -17.29 -3.88
C ASP A 66 -2.04 -18.67 -3.26
N VAL A 67 -2.64 -18.76 -2.06
CA VAL A 67 -2.92 -20.03 -1.39
C VAL A 67 -3.91 -20.86 -2.20
N ALA A 68 -4.98 -20.27 -2.73
CA ALA A 68 -5.92 -20.96 -3.60
C ALA A 68 -5.23 -21.48 -4.87
N GLY A 69 -4.36 -20.67 -5.49
CA GLY A 69 -3.55 -21.05 -6.64
C GLY A 69 -2.56 -22.18 -6.35
N VAL A 70 -1.88 -22.15 -5.21
CA VAL A 70 -0.96 -23.21 -4.76
C VAL A 70 -1.70 -24.54 -4.56
N VAL A 71 -2.86 -24.50 -3.89
CA VAL A 71 -3.67 -25.70 -3.70
C VAL A 71 -4.18 -26.21 -5.06
N ARG A 72 -4.65 -25.33 -5.93
CA ARG A 72 -5.09 -25.70 -7.28
C ARG A 72 -3.98 -26.36 -8.09
N LEU A 73 -2.78 -25.79 -8.08
CA LEU A 73 -1.61 -26.36 -8.78
C LEU A 73 -1.17 -27.70 -8.19
N SER A 74 -1.35 -27.90 -6.89
CA SER A 74 -1.02 -29.19 -6.27
C SER A 74 -1.90 -30.33 -6.75
N TRP A 75 -3.04 -30.01 -7.35
CA TRP A 75 -3.97 -30.98 -7.96
C TRP A 75 -3.76 -31.12 -9.47
N GLU A 76 -2.80 -30.39 -10.07
CA GLU A 76 -2.51 -30.41 -11.50
C GLU A 76 -1.36 -31.38 -11.81
N TYR A 77 -1.60 -32.31 -12.72
CA TYR A 77 -0.57 -33.22 -13.23
C TYR A 77 0.37 -32.50 -14.22
N GLU A 78 1.50 -33.13 -14.55
CA GLU A 78 2.47 -32.54 -15.47
C GLU A 78 1.94 -32.29 -16.88
N ASN A 79 0.89 -33.01 -17.28
CA ASN A 79 0.20 -32.83 -18.55
C ASN A 79 -0.83 -31.67 -18.54
N GLY A 80 -1.01 -30.98 -17.41
CA GLY A 80 -1.98 -29.89 -17.24
C GLY A 80 -3.41 -30.34 -16.94
N SER A 81 -3.66 -31.65 -16.86
CA SER A 81 -4.93 -32.20 -16.39
C SER A 81 -5.00 -32.21 -14.86
N PHE A 82 -6.20 -32.08 -14.30
CA PHE A 82 -6.38 -32.12 -12.85
C PHE A 82 -6.69 -33.53 -12.35
N ASP A 83 -6.30 -33.82 -11.11
CA ASP A 83 -6.67 -35.03 -10.38
C ASP A 83 -8.18 -35.02 -10.06
N GLN A 84 -8.96 -35.49 -11.03
CA GLN A 84 -10.41 -35.68 -10.89
C GLN A 84 -10.78 -36.97 -10.14
N VAL A 85 -9.79 -37.79 -9.78
CA VAL A 85 -10.01 -39.04 -9.03
C VAL A 85 -10.11 -38.74 -7.54
N ALA A 86 -9.21 -37.88 -7.03
CA ALA A 86 -9.21 -37.44 -5.63
C ALA A 86 -10.04 -36.18 -5.38
N HIS A 87 -10.25 -35.33 -6.39
CA HIS A 87 -10.93 -34.04 -6.25
C HIS A 87 -12.07 -33.89 -7.26
N THR A 88 -13.20 -33.32 -6.84
CA THR A 88 -14.31 -33.10 -7.78
C THR A 88 -14.03 -31.92 -8.69
N THR A 89 -14.57 -31.92 -9.91
CA THR A 89 -14.51 -30.76 -10.82
C THR A 89 -15.02 -29.49 -10.14
N SER A 90 -16.07 -29.61 -9.32
CA SER A 90 -16.62 -28.49 -8.57
C SER A 90 -15.67 -27.89 -7.53
N ASP A 91 -14.77 -28.70 -6.96
CA ASP A 91 -13.78 -28.21 -5.99
C ASP A 91 -12.65 -27.46 -6.72
N ILE A 92 -12.21 -27.98 -7.87
CA ILE A 92 -11.22 -27.33 -8.74
C ILE A 92 -11.74 -25.97 -9.21
N ASP A 93 -12.99 -25.92 -9.69
CA ASP A 93 -13.63 -24.69 -10.17
C ASP A 93 -13.76 -23.65 -9.04
N ARG A 94 -14.10 -24.09 -7.83
CA ARG A 94 -14.18 -23.20 -6.66
C ARG A 94 -12.83 -22.61 -6.30
N LEU A 95 -11.74 -23.38 -6.40
CA LEU A 95 -10.40 -22.85 -6.17
C LEU A 95 -9.98 -21.85 -7.25
N ASP A 96 -10.22 -22.15 -8.54
CA ASP A 96 -9.93 -21.22 -9.63
C ASP A 96 -10.73 -19.92 -9.49
N GLN A 97 -12.01 -20.02 -9.14
CA GLN A 97 -12.83 -18.85 -8.84
C GLN A 97 -12.29 -18.06 -7.65
N THR A 98 -11.95 -18.74 -6.54
CA THR A 98 -11.41 -18.09 -5.34
C THR A 98 -10.12 -17.34 -5.64
N ASP A 99 -9.20 -17.98 -6.37
CA ASP A 99 -7.95 -17.39 -6.83
C ASP A 99 -8.21 -16.10 -7.64
N ARG A 100 -9.00 -16.22 -8.72
CA ARG A 100 -9.27 -15.10 -9.62
C ARG A 100 -10.04 -13.96 -8.95
N TYR A 101 -11.09 -14.25 -8.20
CA TYR A 101 -11.88 -13.22 -7.52
C TYR A 101 -11.08 -12.53 -6.42
N ALA A 102 -10.35 -13.27 -5.58
CA ALA A 102 -9.56 -12.68 -4.52
C ALA A 102 -8.46 -11.77 -5.09
N ASN A 103 -7.78 -12.18 -6.16
CA ASN A 103 -6.77 -11.36 -6.83
C ASN A 103 -7.37 -10.06 -7.41
N GLN A 104 -8.50 -10.15 -8.11
CA GLN A 104 -9.16 -8.97 -8.69
C GLN A 104 -9.58 -7.96 -7.62
N ILE A 105 -10.13 -8.45 -6.51
CA ILE A 105 -10.54 -7.60 -5.38
C ILE A 105 -9.29 -7.02 -4.68
N ALA A 106 -8.21 -7.79 -4.56
CA ALA A 106 -6.94 -7.31 -4.00
C ALA A 106 -6.37 -6.13 -4.79
N ILE A 107 -6.28 -6.27 -6.12
CA ILE A 107 -5.79 -5.23 -7.03
C ILE A 107 -6.66 -3.98 -6.94
N PHE A 108 -7.99 -4.14 -6.82
CA PHE A 108 -8.90 -3.01 -6.66
C PHE A 108 -8.62 -2.22 -5.37
N PHE A 109 -8.47 -2.90 -4.22
CA PHE A 109 -8.13 -2.25 -2.96
C PHE A 109 -6.74 -1.60 -2.98
N GLU A 110 -5.77 -2.23 -3.62
CA GLU A 110 -4.46 -1.63 -3.86
C GLU A 110 -4.58 -0.33 -4.67
N ARG A 111 -5.43 -0.28 -5.69
CA ARG A 111 -5.64 0.94 -6.46
C ARG A 111 -6.38 2.03 -5.68
N ILE A 112 -7.29 1.66 -4.77
CA ILE A 112 -7.86 2.61 -3.80
C ILE A 112 -6.76 3.20 -2.91
N VAL A 113 -5.86 2.36 -2.42
CA VAL A 113 -4.69 2.78 -1.63
C VAL A 113 -3.84 3.79 -2.41
N ASN A 114 -3.61 3.57 -3.71
CA ASN A 114 -2.88 4.51 -4.56
C ASN A 114 -3.58 5.87 -4.65
N ALA A 115 -4.91 5.89 -4.89
CA ALA A 115 -5.69 7.12 -4.91
C ALA A 115 -5.63 7.89 -3.57
N LEU A 116 -5.71 7.17 -2.44
CA LEU A 116 -5.59 7.78 -1.11
C LEU A 116 -4.17 8.31 -0.87
N LEU A 117 -3.14 7.58 -1.29
CA LEU A 117 -1.74 7.99 -1.14
C LEU A 117 -1.47 9.30 -1.91
N VAL A 118 -2.12 9.50 -3.05
CA VAL A 118 -2.06 10.77 -3.79
C VAL A 118 -2.55 11.95 -2.94
N ILE A 119 -3.67 11.76 -2.25
CA ILE A 119 -4.25 12.77 -1.35
C ILE A 119 -3.33 12.98 -0.14
N VAL A 120 -2.83 11.90 0.46
CA VAL A 120 -1.92 11.96 1.63
C VAL A 120 -0.68 12.79 1.31
N LEU A 121 0.00 12.51 0.19
CA LEU A 121 1.23 13.22 -0.17
C LEU A 121 0.97 14.70 -0.45
N ALA A 122 -0.10 15.03 -1.18
CA ALA A 122 -0.45 16.41 -1.48
C ALA A 122 -0.85 17.24 -0.23
N GLU A 123 -1.68 16.66 0.65
CA GLU A 123 -2.05 17.30 1.92
C GLU A 123 -0.85 17.39 2.87
N LEU A 124 0.07 16.42 2.85
CA LEU A 124 1.26 16.46 3.69
C LEU A 124 2.19 17.58 3.26
N GLY A 125 2.47 17.74 1.97
CA GLY A 125 3.25 18.88 1.46
C GLY A 125 2.59 20.23 1.77
N SER A 126 1.26 20.31 1.69
CA SER A 126 0.51 21.49 2.14
C SER A 126 0.63 21.73 3.65
N GLY A 127 0.67 20.66 4.44
CA GLY A 127 0.91 20.67 5.89
C GLY A 127 2.29 21.22 6.24
N PHE A 128 3.34 20.78 5.55
CA PHE A 128 4.69 21.35 5.67
C PHE A 128 4.68 22.86 5.41
N ARG A 129 4.13 23.31 4.28
CA ARG A 129 4.07 24.74 3.95
C ARG A 129 3.29 25.55 5.01
N ARG A 130 2.23 24.98 5.57
CA ARG A 130 1.44 25.61 6.64
C ARG A 130 2.23 25.71 7.94
N ALA A 131 2.97 24.67 8.31
CA ALA A 131 3.82 24.67 9.50
C ALA A 131 4.91 25.76 9.42
N GLN A 132 5.42 26.04 8.22
CA GLN A 132 6.40 27.11 8.00
C GLN A 132 5.78 28.51 8.02
N ILE A 133 4.75 28.75 7.21
CA ILE A 133 4.22 30.10 6.96
C ILE A 133 3.26 30.54 8.09
N LYS A 134 2.75 29.61 8.91
CA LYS A 134 1.71 29.79 9.95
C LYS A 134 0.37 30.36 9.45
N LYS A 135 0.29 30.69 8.16
CA LYS A 135 -0.91 31.11 7.42
C LYS A 135 -1.27 30.03 6.38
N PRO A 136 -2.52 30.00 5.87
CA PRO A 136 -2.84 29.16 4.72
C PRO A 136 -1.89 29.49 3.57
N ALA A 137 -1.16 28.47 3.09
CA ALA A 137 -0.18 28.66 2.03
C ALA A 137 -0.87 29.09 0.72
N PRO A 138 -0.32 30.06 -0.02
CA PRO A 138 -0.85 30.44 -1.32
C PRO A 138 -0.82 29.23 -2.27
N GLY A 139 -1.90 29.04 -3.02
CA GLY A 139 -2.08 27.90 -3.93
C GLY A 139 -2.49 26.58 -3.28
N ARG A 140 -2.75 26.53 -1.96
CA ARG A 140 -3.21 25.29 -1.29
C ARG A 140 -4.45 24.70 -1.95
N ASN A 141 -5.44 25.53 -2.26
CA ASN A 141 -6.69 25.06 -2.86
C ASN A 141 -6.45 24.44 -4.24
N VAL A 142 -5.52 24.99 -5.03
CA VAL A 142 -5.18 24.45 -6.36
C VAL A 142 -4.54 23.07 -6.23
N ILE A 143 -3.54 22.91 -5.36
CA ILE A 143 -2.85 21.63 -5.14
C ILE A 143 -3.84 20.60 -4.58
N ARG A 144 -4.68 21.01 -3.63
CA ARG A 144 -5.71 20.17 -3.04
C ARG A 144 -6.70 19.70 -4.12
N THR A 145 -7.31 20.61 -4.87
CA THR A 145 -8.24 20.26 -5.95
C THR A 145 -7.57 19.36 -6.99
N ALA A 146 -6.33 19.65 -7.40
CA ALA A 146 -5.59 18.79 -8.33
C ALA A 146 -5.39 17.36 -7.79
N ALA A 147 -5.04 17.21 -6.51
CA ALA A 147 -4.87 15.91 -5.88
C ALA A 147 -6.19 15.13 -5.74
N PHE A 148 -7.27 15.80 -5.34
CA PHE A 148 -8.59 15.17 -5.27
C PHE A 148 -9.10 14.78 -6.67
N SER A 149 -8.92 15.63 -7.68
CA SER A 149 -9.26 15.31 -9.06
C SER A 149 -8.43 14.14 -9.59
N GLY A 150 -7.11 14.13 -9.35
CA GLY A 150 -6.24 13.03 -9.74
C GLY A 150 -6.64 11.70 -9.06
N ALA A 151 -6.89 11.74 -7.75
CA ALA A 151 -7.37 10.58 -7.00
C ALA A 151 -8.73 10.08 -7.50
N LEU A 152 -9.65 10.99 -7.85
CA LEU A 152 -10.95 10.65 -8.44
C LEU A 152 -10.79 9.97 -9.80
N VAL A 153 -9.90 10.46 -10.66
CA VAL A 153 -9.61 9.83 -11.96
C VAL A 153 -9.02 8.44 -11.76
N ILE A 154 -8.03 8.29 -10.87
CA ILE A 154 -7.45 6.97 -10.54
C ILE A 154 -8.54 6.03 -10.03
N PHE A 155 -9.40 6.50 -9.11
CA PHE A 155 -10.49 5.70 -8.57
C PHE A 155 -11.49 5.28 -9.65
N ALA A 156 -11.90 6.20 -10.54
CA ALA A 156 -12.81 5.90 -11.63
C ALA A 156 -12.22 4.86 -12.60
N VAL A 157 -10.96 5.01 -13.00
CA VAL A 157 -10.24 4.02 -13.82
C VAL A 157 -10.18 2.67 -13.12
N SER A 158 -9.96 2.66 -11.80
CA SER A 158 -9.88 1.44 -11.01
C SER A 158 -11.22 0.70 -10.90
N VAL A 159 -12.31 1.43 -10.72
CA VAL A 159 -13.67 0.88 -10.74
C VAL A 159 -13.99 0.30 -12.11
N THR A 160 -13.66 1.00 -13.19
CA THR A 160 -13.91 0.52 -14.55
C THR A 160 -13.09 -0.71 -14.89
N CYS A 161 -11.79 -0.75 -14.55
CA CYS A 161 -10.96 -1.95 -14.68
C CYS A 161 -11.57 -3.12 -13.91
N PHE A 162 -11.90 -2.92 -12.62
CA PHE A 162 -12.48 -3.96 -11.79
C PHE A 162 -13.80 -4.49 -12.35
N ALA A 163 -14.69 -3.59 -12.78
CA ALA A 163 -15.97 -3.97 -13.37
C ALA A 163 -15.81 -4.75 -14.68
N LEU A 164 -14.91 -4.32 -15.57
CA LEU A 164 -14.61 -5.01 -16.82
C LEU A 164 -14.00 -6.40 -16.56
N SER A 165 -12.98 -6.50 -15.71
CA SER A 165 -12.36 -7.78 -15.38
C SER A 165 -13.35 -8.74 -14.74
N LEU A 166 -14.21 -8.24 -13.85
CA LEU A 166 -15.22 -9.05 -13.16
C LEU A 166 -16.30 -9.53 -14.13
N ALA A 167 -16.79 -8.65 -15.02
CA ALA A 167 -17.77 -9.02 -16.04
C ALA A 167 -17.21 -10.10 -16.98
N ALA A 168 -15.98 -9.90 -17.47
CA ALA A 168 -15.31 -10.87 -18.34
C ALA A 168 -15.13 -12.23 -17.65
N LEU A 169 -14.80 -12.23 -16.34
CA LEU A 169 -14.65 -13.46 -15.56
C LEU A 169 -15.99 -14.21 -15.37
N LEU A 170 -17.07 -13.48 -15.11
CA LEU A 170 -18.42 -14.04 -15.00
C LEU A 170 -18.92 -14.61 -16.33
N GLU A 171 -18.68 -13.90 -17.43
CA GLU A 171 -19.01 -14.37 -18.77
C GLU A 171 -18.19 -15.62 -19.13
N PHE A 172 -16.89 -15.64 -18.84
CA PHE A 172 -16.03 -16.81 -19.07
C PHE A 172 -16.53 -18.06 -18.32
N THR A 173 -16.95 -17.91 -17.07
CA THR A 173 -17.45 -19.04 -16.27
C THR A 173 -18.85 -19.52 -16.69
N GLN A 174 -19.61 -18.71 -17.42
CA GLN A 174 -20.95 -19.05 -17.90
C GLN A 174 -20.98 -19.40 -19.40
N SER A 175 -19.90 -19.11 -20.14
CA SER A 175 -19.85 -19.25 -21.59
C SER A 175 -19.89 -20.70 -22.03
N ASN A 176 -20.84 -21.01 -22.92
CA ASN A 176 -20.94 -22.31 -23.60
C ASN A 176 -20.72 -22.17 -25.11
N SER A 177 -20.47 -20.96 -25.62
CA SER A 177 -20.37 -20.67 -27.06
C SER A 177 -19.09 -19.92 -27.43
N THR A 178 -18.63 -20.11 -28.67
CA THR A 178 -17.43 -19.47 -29.21
C THR A 178 -17.56 -17.96 -29.41
N SER A 179 -18.77 -17.44 -29.64
CA SER A 179 -19.03 -15.99 -29.71
C SER A 179 -18.90 -15.30 -28.36
N ASP A 180 -19.18 -16.01 -27.26
CA ASP A 180 -19.02 -15.45 -25.91
C ASP A 180 -17.53 -15.34 -25.56
N LEU A 181 -16.71 -16.30 -26.00
CA LEU A 181 -15.27 -16.29 -25.76
C LEU A 181 -14.55 -15.14 -26.48
N THR A 182 -15.01 -14.71 -27.65
CA THR A 182 -14.42 -13.54 -28.35
C THR A 182 -14.78 -12.22 -27.65
N ALA A 183 -15.99 -12.11 -27.10
CA ALA A 183 -16.39 -10.96 -26.29
C ALA A 183 -15.58 -10.87 -24.98
N VAL A 184 -15.34 -12.01 -24.31
CA VAL A 184 -14.48 -12.11 -23.13
C VAL A 184 -13.05 -11.67 -23.44
N ALA A 185 -12.49 -12.14 -24.56
CA ALA A 185 -11.14 -11.74 -24.99
C ALA A 185 -11.02 -10.22 -25.25
N ASP A 186 -12.01 -9.63 -25.94
CA ASP A 186 -12.07 -8.19 -26.17
C ASP A 186 -12.20 -7.39 -24.85
N ALA A 187 -12.96 -7.90 -23.87
CA ALA A 187 -13.08 -7.30 -22.55
C ALA A 187 -11.74 -7.31 -21.78
N TRP A 188 -10.98 -8.41 -21.83
CA TRP A 188 -9.64 -8.48 -21.22
C TRP A 188 -8.63 -7.56 -21.91
N ASP A 189 -8.70 -7.44 -23.24
CA ASP A 189 -7.85 -6.51 -23.98
C ASP A 189 -8.13 -5.05 -23.58
N LYS A 190 -9.42 -4.68 -23.49
CA LYS A 190 -9.82 -3.34 -23.01
C LYS A 190 -9.37 -3.09 -21.59
N ASP A 191 -9.54 -4.06 -20.68
CA ASP A 191 -9.06 -3.93 -19.30
C ASP A 191 -7.54 -3.72 -19.26
N ARG A 192 -6.77 -4.48 -20.06
CA ARG A 192 -5.31 -4.32 -20.14
C ARG A 192 -4.90 -2.91 -20.58
N TRP A 193 -5.49 -2.39 -21.66
CA TRP A 193 -5.22 -1.02 -22.12
C TRP A 193 -5.64 0.03 -21.10
N LEU A 194 -6.73 -0.20 -20.37
CA LEU A 194 -7.19 0.70 -19.33
C LEU A 194 -6.27 0.66 -18.09
N ARG A 195 -5.78 -0.52 -17.71
CA ARG A 195 -4.76 -0.68 -16.66
C ARG A 195 -3.48 0.06 -17.04
N ALA A 196 -3.04 -0.10 -18.29
CA ALA A 196 -1.90 0.61 -18.85
C ALA A 196 -2.03 2.13 -18.73
N ALA A 197 -3.18 2.66 -19.16
CA ALA A 197 -3.47 4.08 -19.06
C ALA A 197 -3.51 4.56 -17.60
N GLY A 198 -4.09 3.76 -16.70
CA GLY A 198 -4.11 4.04 -15.26
C GLY A 198 -2.70 4.15 -14.66
N ASP A 199 -1.80 3.24 -15.02
CA ASP A 199 -0.42 3.24 -14.51
C ASP A 199 0.38 4.45 -15.03
N MET A 200 0.16 4.84 -16.29
CA MET A 200 0.72 6.06 -16.88
C MET A 200 0.24 7.34 -16.17
N ILE A 201 -1.06 7.42 -15.86
CA ILE A 201 -1.63 8.54 -15.09
C ILE A 201 -0.99 8.62 -13.70
N ASN A 202 -0.88 7.49 -13.01
CA ASN A 202 -0.26 7.46 -11.70
C ASN A 202 1.22 7.87 -11.74
N PHE A 203 1.97 7.42 -12.74
CA PHE A 203 3.36 7.85 -12.93
C PHE A 203 3.45 9.36 -13.14
N ALA A 204 2.63 9.94 -14.02
CA ALA A 204 2.61 11.38 -14.25
C ALA A 204 2.30 12.17 -12.96
N ILE A 205 1.35 11.68 -12.15
CA ILE A 205 1.03 12.26 -10.83
C ILE A 205 2.23 12.14 -9.88
N SER A 206 2.89 10.99 -9.83
CA SER A 206 4.06 10.76 -8.96
C SER A 206 5.22 11.71 -9.30
N VAL A 207 5.48 11.97 -10.58
CA VAL A 207 6.48 12.96 -11.02
C VAL A 207 6.10 14.36 -10.51
N GLY A 208 4.83 14.75 -10.64
CA GLY A 208 4.32 16.00 -10.08
C GLY A 208 4.52 16.11 -8.57
N GLN A 209 4.31 15.01 -7.85
CA GLN A 209 4.52 14.95 -6.40
C GLN A 209 6.00 15.06 -6.01
N VAL A 210 6.91 14.44 -6.76
CA VAL A 210 8.36 14.58 -6.55
C VAL A 210 8.79 16.03 -6.75
N ILE A 211 8.34 16.68 -7.83
CA ILE A 211 8.62 18.10 -8.08
C ILE A 211 8.11 18.96 -6.92
N TYR A 212 6.87 18.72 -6.48
CA TYR A 212 6.28 19.44 -5.36
C TYR A 212 7.03 19.19 -4.03
N ALA A 213 7.45 17.96 -3.77
CA ALA A 213 8.23 17.62 -2.59
C ALA A 213 9.63 18.26 -2.62
N GLY A 214 10.27 18.32 -3.78
CA GLY A 214 11.53 19.01 -3.98
C GLY A 214 11.41 20.50 -3.67
N TYR A 215 10.34 21.14 -4.13
CA TYR A 215 10.02 22.52 -3.76
C TYR A 215 9.87 22.69 -2.25
N VAL A 216 9.11 21.81 -1.57
CA VAL A 216 8.94 21.85 -0.10
C VAL A 216 10.27 21.68 0.63
N VAL A 217 11.13 20.75 0.22
CA VAL A 217 12.46 20.55 0.81
C VAL A 217 13.32 21.81 0.67
N GLY A 218 13.29 22.46 -0.51
CA GLY A 218 13.99 23.72 -0.74
C GLY A 218 13.58 24.82 0.23
N GLN A 219 12.30 24.89 0.61
CA GLN A 219 11.81 25.86 1.60
C GLN A 219 12.29 25.59 3.03
N TYR A 220 12.69 24.34 3.32
CA TYR A 220 13.18 23.92 4.63
C TYR A 220 14.72 23.94 4.74
N ALA A 221 15.43 24.53 3.79
CA ALA A 221 16.88 24.70 3.86
C ALA A 221 17.27 25.48 5.15
N GLY A 222 18.10 24.85 5.99
CA GLY A 222 18.56 25.45 7.26
C GLY A 222 17.52 25.48 8.40
N LEU A 223 16.33 24.91 8.21
CA LEU A 223 15.27 24.89 9.23
C LEU A 223 15.18 23.54 9.96
N PRO A 224 14.73 23.52 11.23
CA PRO A 224 14.68 22.30 12.05
C PRO A 224 13.63 21.25 11.61
N GLY A 225 12.92 21.48 10.50
CA GLY A 225 12.02 20.53 9.84
C GLY A 225 12.60 19.80 8.62
N ARG A 226 13.84 20.12 8.22
CA ARG A 226 14.45 19.63 6.96
C ARG A 226 14.47 18.10 6.86
N ASN A 227 14.80 17.40 7.93
CA ASN A 227 14.88 15.93 7.90
C ASN A 227 13.52 15.28 7.62
N SER A 228 12.44 15.86 8.14
CA SER A 228 11.08 15.37 7.85
C SER A 228 10.66 15.69 6.41
N ALA A 229 11.05 16.85 5.89
CA ALA A 229 10.83 17.20 4.48
C ALA A 229 11.64 16.27 3.54
N ILE A 230 12.86 15.89 3.93
CA ILE A 230 13.67 14.89 3.19
C ILE A 230 12.96 13.54 3.17
N PHE A 231 12.45 13.05 4.30
CA PHE A 231 11.68 11.80 4.31
C PHE A 231 10.43 11.87 3.44
N TYR A 232 9.76 13.03 3.38
CA TYR A 232 8.65 13.25 2.48
C TYR A 232 9.10 13.16 1.00
N LEU A 233 10.20 13.81 0.63
CA LEU A 233 10.78 13.71 -0.71
C LEU A 233 11.17 12.26 -1.05
N VAL A 234 11.85 11.56 -0.13
CA VAL A 234 12.21 10.14 -0.32
C VAL A 234 10.96 9.30 -0.54
N SER A 235 9.87 9.55 0.22
CA SER A 235 8.60 8.84 0.04
C SER A 235 8.01 9.06 -1.37
N THR A 236 8.04 10.29 -1.89
CA THR A 236 7.59 10.58 -3.26
C THR A 236 8.48 9.96 -4.33
N ILE A 237 9.80 9.90 -4.11
CA ILE A 237 10.74 9.26 -5.04
C ILE A 237 10.51 7.75 -5.07
N LEU A 238 10.32 7.11 -3.92
CA LEU A 238 10.02 5.69 -3.85
C LEU A 238 8.71 5.34 -4.56
N ASP A 239 7.67 6.18 -4.44
CA ASP A 239 6.43 5.96 -5.18
C ASP A 239 6.62 6.15 -6.70
N ALA A 240 7.41 7.13 -7.12
CA ALA A 240 7.74 7.31 -8.54
C ALA A 240 8.56 6.14 -9.11
N ILE A 241 9.51 5.59 -8.34
CA ILE A 241 10.26 4.38 -8.71
C ILE A 241 9.31 3.20 -8.88
N ARG A 242 8.37 3.01 -7.95
CA ARG A 242 7.37 1.94 -8.04
C ARG A 242 6.58 2.04 -9.34
N TRP A 243 6.08 3.23 -9.70
CA TRP A 243 5.36 3.43 -10.96
C TRP A 243 6.22 3.30 -12.21
N LEU A 244 7.50 3.71 -12.14
CA LEU A 244 8.44 3.50 -13.23
C LEU A 244 8.63 2.01 -13.52
N VAL A 245 8.77 1.20 -12.46
CA VAL A 245 8.86 -0.26 -12.57
C VAL A 245 7.59 -0.84 -13.20
N SER A 246 6.40 -0.40 -12.74
CA SER A 246 5.12 -0.84 -13.32
C SER A 246 5.00 -0.49 -14.81
N ILE A 247 5.44 0.70 -15.24
CA ILE A 247 5.44 1.10 -16.65
C ILE A 247 6.41 0.26 -17.48
N VAL A 248 7.63 0.03 -16.97
CA VAL A 248 8.62 -0.79 -17.68
C VAL A 248 8.08 -2.21 -17.85
N LEU A 249 7.47 -2.75 -16.79
CA LEU A 249 6.84 -4.05 -16.84
C LEU A 249 5.73 -4.10 -17.89
N LEU A 250 4.85 -3.11 -17.84
CA LEU A 250 3.71 -2.99 -18.72
C LEU A 250 4.15 -2.89 -20.20
N GLY A 251 5.14 -2.06 -20.48
CA GLY A 251 5.62 -1.80 -21.84
C GLY A 251 6.40 -2.96 -22.44
N LYS A 252 7.11 -3.74 -21.61
CA LYS A 252 7.97 -4.83 -22.11
C LYS A 252 7.26 -6.17 -22.15
N TRP A 253 6.41 -6.50 -21.17
CA TRP A 253 5.81 -7.83 -21.08
C TRP A 253 4.29 -7.82 -21.26
N ILE A 254 3.56 -6.92 -20.59
CA ILE A 254 2.09 -6.96 -20.60
C ILE A 254 1.51 -6.54 -21.96
N LEU A 255 1.91 -5.40 -22.51
CA LEU A 255 1.37 -4.89 -23.78
C LEU A 255 1.77 -5.75 -24.99
N PRO A 256 3.02 -6.21 -25.11
CA PRO A 256 3.44 -7.10 -26.19
C PRO A 256 2.91 -8.55 -26.04
N GLN A 257 2.26 -8.88 -24.93
CA GLN A 257 1.80 -10.24 -24.58
C GLN A 257 2.95 -11.25 -24.46
N GLU A 258 4.12 -10.79 -24.04
CA GLU A 258 5.26 -11.68 -23.80
C GLU A 258 5.10 -12.38 -22.46
N GLU A 259 5.58 -13.62 -22.38
CA GLU A 259 5.63 -14.37 -21.12
C GLU A 259 6.45 -13.59 -20.08
N LEU A 260 5.85 -13.35 -18.92
CA LEU A 260 6.52 -12.72 -17.81
C LEU A 260 7.65 -13.65 -17.31
N PRO A 261 8.87 -13.14 -17.10
CA PRO A 261 9.94 -13.93 -16.53
C PRO A 261 9.53 -14.39 -15.14
N VAL A 262 9.74 -15.66 -14.84
CA VAL A 262 9.33 -16.25 -13.55
C VAL A 262 9.99 -15.57 -12.34
N ALA A 263 11.16 -14.95 -12.52
CA ALA A 263 11.80 -14.12 -11.50
C ALA A 263 10.92 -12.92 -11.05
N TRP A 264 9.90 -12.56 -11.83
CA TRP A 264 8.99 -11.47 -11.50
C TRP A 264 8.17 -11.75 -10.24
N ASP A 265 7.89 -13.02 -9.92
CA ASP A 265 7.17 -13.42 -8.70
C ASP A 265 7.93 -13.05 -7.41
N ILE A 266 9.25 -12.79 -7.50
CA ILE A 266 10.06 -12.24 -6.41
C ILE A 266 10.18 -10.72 -6.50
N ILE A 267 10.34 -10.20 -7.71
CA ILE A 267 10.61 -8.79 -7.93
C ILE A 267 9.38 -7.93 -7.62
N ASP A 268 8.18 -8.39 -7.98
CA ASP A 268 6.94 -7.65 -7.79
C ASP A 268 6.64 -7.37 -6.32
N PRO A 269 6.65 -8.35 -5.40
CA PRO A 269 6.44 -8.09 -3.98
C PRO A 269 7.45 -7.08 -3.43
N VAL A 270 8.73 -7.21 -3.81
CA VAL A 270 9.81 -6.37 -3.29
C VAL A 270 9.72 -4.93 -3.82
N LEU A 271 9.46 -4.74 -5.11
CA LEU A 271 9.42 -3.41 -5.70
C LEU A 271 8.07 -2.71 -5.51
N VAL A 272 6.98 -3.45 -5.30
CA VAL A 272 5.64 -2.87 -5.15
C VAL A 272 5.22 -2.85 -3.68
N LEU A 273 5.13 -4.01 -3.02
CA LEU A 273 4.56 -4.13 -1.68
C LEU A 273 5.53 -3.62 -0.61
N TRP A 274 6.80 -4.02 -0.67
CA TRP A 274 7.80 -3.59 0.31
C TRP A 274 8.12 -2.11 0.19
N LEU A 275 8.24 -1.57 -1.03
CA LEU A 275 8.37 -0.12 -1.21
C LEU A 275 7.18 0.63 -0.62
N ARG A 276 5.95 0.13 -0.80
CA ARG A 276 4.77 0.75 -0.19
C ARG A 276 4.82 0.68 1.34
N LEU A 277 5.22 -0.44 1.93
CA LEU A 277 5.43 -0.54 3.37
C LEU A 277 6.44 0.49 3.86
N ILE A 278 7.59 0.63 3.18
CA ILE A 278 8.63 1.61 3.51
C ILE A 278 8.06 3.04 3.44
N ILE A 279 7.30 3.37 2.40
CA ILE A 279 6.63 4.68 2.27
C ILE A 279 5.71 4.92 3.48
N LEU A 280 4.87 3.96 3.84
CA LEU A 280 3.96 4.08 4.99
C LEU A 280 4.73 4.27 6.31
N VAL A 281 5.84 3.57 6.50
CA VAL A 281 6.73 3.73 7.67
C VAL A 281 7.35 5.14 7.69
N LEU A 282 7.86 5.64 6.56
CA LEU A 282 8.41 6.99 6.47
C LEU A 282 7.36 8.05 6.82
N LEU A 283 6.13 7.90 6.30
CA LEU A 283 5.01 8.78 6.62
C LEU A 283 4.64 8.72 8.11
N LEU A 284 4.64 7.54 8.73
CA LEU A 284 4.47 7.39 10.18
C LEU A 284 5.58 8.11 10.97
N VAL A 285 6.85 7.97 10.57
CA VAL A 285 7.97 8.66 11.21
C VAL A 285 7.81 10.18 11.14
N ILE A 286 7.35 10.71 9.99
CA ILE A 286 7.04 12.14 9.83
C ILE A 286 5.91 12.57 10.78
N GLY A 287 4.87 11.75 10.95
CA GLY A 287 3.76 12.02 11.87
C GLY A 287 4.13 11.97 13.34
N ASN A 288 5.13 11.15 13.70
CA ASN A 288 5.53 10.94 15.09
C ASN A 288 6.57 11.93 15.61
N ARG A 289 7.30 12.63 14.73
CA ARG A 289 8.32 13.62 15.14
C ARG A 289 7.69 14.85 15.78
N ARG A 290 7.57 14.81 17.12
CA ARG A 290 7.04 15.91 17.97
C ARG A 290 8.13 16.81 18.57
N GLN A 291 9.34 16.32 18.78
CA GLN A 291 10.41 17.10 19.41
C GLN A 291 11.24 17.82 18.34
N ALA A 292 11.38 19.14 18.48
CA ALA A 292 12.20 20.03 17.64
C ALA A 292 11.68 20.51 16.26
N GLY A 293 10.36 20.68 16.04
CA GLY A 293 9.95 21.82 15.18
C GLY A 293 9.32 21.56 13.79
N LEU A 294 8.51 20.52 13.62
CA LEU A 294 7.51 20.52 12.53
C LEU A 294 6.07 20.66 13.05
N TRP A 295 5.71 19.85 14.05
CA TRP A 295 4.33 19.78 14.56
C TRP A 295 4.19 20.15 16.04
N SER A 296 5.24 20.67 16.67
CA SER A 296 5.19 21.11 18.05
C SER A 296 4.40 22.42 18.15
N THR A 297 3.19 22.37 18.70
CA THR A 297 2.55 23.54 19.28
C THR A 297 3.44 24.01 20.44
N ILE A 298 3.96 25.24 20.36
CA ILE A 298 4.68 25.83 21.50
C ILE A 298 3.65 25.95 22.62
N GLN A 299 3.78 25.13 23.66
CA GLN A 299 2.96 25.30 24.85
C GLN A 299 3.48 26.53 25.61
N PRO A 300 2.60 27.36 26.21
CA PRO A 300 2.99 28.63 26.82
C PRO A 300 4.13 28.50 27.85
N TRP A 301 4.16 27.39 28.59
CA TRP A 301 5.19 27.11 29.60
C TRP A 301 6.54 26.63 29.01
N MET A 302 6.61 26.27 27.73
CA MET A 302 7.88 25.94 27.05
C MET A 302 8.63 27.20 26.57
N GLN A 303 7.98 28.36 26.63
CA GLN A 303 8.52 29.63 26.15
C GLN A 303 9.57 30.20 27.12
N ASP A 304 9.40 29.98 28.42
CA ASP A 304 10.34 30.44 29.46
C ASP A 304 11.71 29.74 29.36
N ARG A 305 11.76 28.45 29.03
CA ARG A 305 13.04 27.72 28.87
C ARG A 305 13.84 28.11 27.62
N ARG A 306 13.18 28.63 26.57
CA ARG A 306 13.89 29.11 25.36
C ARG A 306 14.42 30.53 25.51
N ALA A 307 13.80 31.35 26.36
CA ALA A 307 14.35 32.66 26.71
C ALA A 307 15.71 32.53 27.42
N ASP A 308 15.90 31.49 28.22
CA ASP A 308 17.19 31.23 28.89
C ASP A 308 18.30 30.75 27.94
N HIS A 309 17.96 29.95 26.92
CA HIS A 309 18.98 29.46 25.97
C HIS A 309 19.40 30.50 24.93
N LEU A 310 18.55 31.49 24.62
CA LEU A 310 18.92 32.61 23.73
C LEU A 310 19.65 33.75 24.47
N ARG A 311 19.61 33.78 25.81
CA ARG A 311 20.30 34.81 26.61
C ARG A 311 21.76 34.52 26.89
N HIS A 312 22.28 33.33 26.58
CA HIS A 312 23.68 32.96 26.88
C HIS A 312 24.65 33.07 25.69
N SER A 313 24.23 33.55 24.52
CA SER A 313 25.13 33.71 23.36
C SER A 313 25.38 35.16 22.93
N VAL A 314 25.09 36.16 23.76
CA VAL A 314 25.50 37.54 23.50
C VAL A 314 26.49 37.99 24.57
N LEU A 315 27.77 37.77 24.32
CA LEU A 315 28.86 38.50 24.93
C LEU A 315 28.74 39.96 24.48
N SER A 316 28.01 40.76 25.27
CA SER A 316 27.90 42.20 25.07
C SER A 316 28.90 42.90 26.00
N HIS A 317 30.03 43.34 25.43
CA HIS A 317 30.79 44.45 25.99
C HIS A 317 29.99 45.72 25.72
N GLY A 318 29.44 46.34 26.78
CA GLY A 318 28.63 47.54 26.65
C GLY A 318 27.93 47.90 27.95
N GLN A 319 28.65 48.62 28.79
CA GLN A 319 28.24 49.14 30.09
C GLN A 319 27.23 50.30 29.93
N VAL A 320 26.01 50.15 30.44
CA VAL A 320 25.09 51.28 30.75
C VAL A 320 24.19 50.89 31.95
N PRO A 321 24.01 51.74 32.99
CA PRO A 321 23.24 51.41 34.18
C PRO A 321 21.76 51.83 34.11
N SER A 322 20.96 51.05 34.85
CA SER A 322 19.67 51.36 35.48
C SER A 322 18.48 51.84 34.62
N THR A 323 17.43 51.02 34.61
CA THR A 323 16.08 51.43 35.09
C THR A 323 15.20 50.19 35.19
N GLN A 324 14.73 49.87 36.41
CA GLN A 324 13.67 48.89 36.64
C GLN A 324 12.31 49.53 36.34
N PRO A 325 11.43 48.90 35.56
CA PRO A 325 10.01 49.17 35.62
C PRO A 325 9.30 48.12 36.48
N ILE A 326 8.69 48.63 37.54
CA ILE A 326 7.72 48.03 38.46
C ILE A 326 6.74 47.13 37.69
N HIS A 327 6.70 45.84 38.03
CA HIS A 327 5.66 44.92 37.57
C HIS A 327 4.53 44.85 38.60
N TYR A 328 3.31 45.09 38.11
CA TYR A 328 2.06 44.91 38.83
C TYR A 328 1.95 43.48 39.36
N GLN A 329 1.81 43.37 40.67
CA GLN A 329 1.57 42.14 41.41
C GLN A 329 0.07 41.80 41.31
N TYR A 330 -0.28 40.81 40.50
CA TYR A 330 -1.62 40.20 40.52
C TYR A 330 -1.73 39.23 41.71
N PRO A 331 -2.83 39.23 42.47
CA PRO A 331 -3.04 38.27 43.54
C PRO A 331 -3.31 36.86 42.99
N PRO A 332 -2.83 35.79 43.67
CA PRO A 332 -3.05 34.41 43.25
C PRO A 332 -4.51 34.00 43.48
N GLN A 333 -5.19 33.51 42.45
CA GLN A 333 -6.46 32.82 42.60
C GLN A 333 -6.22 31.42 43.22
N PRO A 334 -7.06 31.00 44.18
CA PRO A 334 -6.91 29.74 44.87
C PRO A 334 -7.24 28.54 43.97
N GLN A 335 -6.36 27.57 44.12
CA GLN A 335 -6.30 26.23 43.58
C GLN A 335 -7.53 25.40 44.02
N GLU A 336 -8.45 25.12 43.09
CA GLU A 336 -9.44 24.05 43.25
C GLU A 336 -8.97 22.79 42.53
N ASN A 337 -8.65 21.78 43.34
CA ASN A 337 -8.14 20.49 42.93
C ASN A 337 -9.18 19.44 43.34
N PRO A 338 -10.04 18.92 42.44
CA PRO A 338 -10.91 17.81 42.77
C PRO A 338 -10.12 16.50 42.61
N GLY A 339 -9.66 15.97 43.75
CA GLY A 339 -8.98 14.70 43.84
C GLY A 339 -9.88 13.54 43.42
N TRP A 340 -9.46 12.81 42.40
CA TRP A 340 -9.92 11.45 42.15
C TRP A 340 -8.91 10.47 42.76
N ARG A 341 -9.24 10.03 43.97
CA ARG A 341 -8.62 8.85 44.60
C ARG A 341 -9.23 7.61 43.96
N PHE A 342 -8.44 6.81 43.26
CA PHE A 342 -8.79 5.42 42.95
C PHE A 342 -8.15 4.50 44.00
N PRO A 343 -8.89 3.58 44.62
CA PRO A 343 -8.29 2.50 45.39
C PRO A 343 -7.71 1.43 44.46
N GLN A 344 -6.44 1.09 44.68
CA GLN A 344 -5.82 -0.15 44.22
C GLN A 344 -6.37 -1.34 45.02
N PRO A 345 -6.62 -2.48 44.36
CA PRO A 345 -6.44 -3.79 44.99
C PRO A 345 -5.27 -4.54 44.36
N ASN A 346 -4.47 -5.11 45.25
CA ASN A 346 -3.31 -5.97 45.00
C ASN A 346 -3.71 -7.37 44.46
N PRO A 347 -2.74 -8.18 43.98
CA PRO A 347 -2.96 -9.35 43.13
C PRO A 347 -3.06 -10.67 43.92
N THR A 348 -3.61 -11.69 43.27
CA THR A 348 -3.41 -13.11 43.64
C THR A 348 -3.17 -14.00 42.42
N PRO A 349 -2.47 -15.14 42.58
CA PRO A 349 -1.65 -15.74 41.54
C PRO A 349 -2.17 -17.10 41.02
N ALA A 350 -1.45 -17.60 40.01
CA ALA A 350 -1.30 -19.00 39.62
C ALA A 350 -2.42 -19.66 38.79
N GLY A 351 -1.99 -20.22 37.66
CA GLY A 351 -2.79 -21.08 36.78
C GLY A 351 -2.01 -21.45 35.52
N ALA A 352 -1.02 -22.34 35.69
CA ALA A 352 -0.26 -22.96 34.61
C ALA A 352 -1.14 -23.93 33.80
N TRP A 353 -1.05 -23.87 32.47
CA TRP A 353 -1.48 -24.94 31.56
C TRP A 353 -0.54 -24.98 30.35
N ASP A 354 0.18 -26.09 30.23
CA ASP A 354 1.05 -26.46 29.11
C ASP A 354 0.26 -27.22 28.03
N PRO A 355 0.79 -27.31 26.80
CA PRO A 355 0.07 -27.66 25.57
C PRO A 355 0.05 -29.18 25.28
N TYR A 356 -0.98 -29.63 24.56
CA TYR A 356 -1.01 -30.96 23.96
C TYR A 356 -0.48 -30.92 22.52
N GLU A 357 0.66 -31.59 22.32
CA GLU A 357 1.14 -32.13 21.04
C GLU A 357 0.43 -33.44 20.68
N MET A 358 0.34 -33.71 19.37
CA MET A 358 0.32 -35.01 18.64
C MET A 358 -0.56 -34.84 17.38
N ALA A 359 -0.32 -35.42 16.21
CA ALA A 359 0.79 -36.14 15.59
C ALA A 359 0.43 -36.28 14.09
N SER A 360 1.40 -36.15 13.18
CA SER A 360 1.42 -36.85 11.87
C SER A 360 2.03 -38.25 12.09
N PRO A 361 2.04 -39.26 11.17
CA PRO A 361 2.07 -39.19 9.70
C PRO A 361 1.27 -40.31 8.97
N TYR A 362 1.32 -40.39 7.63
CA TYR A 362 1.70 -41.60 6.86
C TYR A 362 1.81 -41.28 5.35
N GLN A 363 2.72 -42.02 4.72
CA GLN A 363 3.25 -41.91 3.36
C GLN A 363 2.75 -43.08 2.47
N VAL A 364 3.09 -42.98 1.18
CA VAL A 364 3.40 -44.06 0.21
C VAL A 364 2.28 -44.48 -0.75
N ALA A 365 2.46 -44.20 -2.05
CA ALA A 365 2.77 -45.21 -3.09
C ALA A 365 3.05 -44.54 -4.45
N GLY A 366 4.03 -45.07 -5.20
CA GLY A 366 4.57 -44.53 -6.45
C GLY A 366 3.99 -45.16 -7.73
N PRO A 367 4.79 -45.28 -8.82
CA PRO A 367 4.52 -44.61 -10.09
C PRO A 367 4.14 -45.57 -11.23
N GLU A 368 3.45 -45.07 -12.24
CA GLU A 368 3.46 -45.70 -13.58
C GLU A 368 3.27 -44.65 -14.68
N GLU A 369 4.19 -44.70 -15.65
CA GLU A 369 4.25 -43.90 -16.87
C GLU A 369 3.15 -44.37 -17.85
N LEU A 370 2.56 -43.46 -18.65
CA LEU A 370 2.44 -43.65 -20.10
C LEU A 370 1.89 -42.41 -20.84
N ASP A 371 2.54 -42.17 -21.97
CA ASP A 371 2.13 -41.48 -23.20
C ASP A 371 1.83 -39.97 -23.21
N SER A 372 2.87 -39.27 -23.65
CA SER A 372 2.90 -37.94 -24.23
C SER A 372 2.15 -37.86 -25.58
N ARG A 373 1.17 -36.96 -25.68
CA ARG A 373 1.04 -35.98 -26.77
C ARG A 373 -0.17 -35.08 -26.54
N GLN A 374 0.04 -33.79 -26.79
CA GLN A 374 -0.92 -32.69 -26.70
C GLN A 374 -1.25 -32.25 -25.27
N MET A 375 -0.58 -31.20 -24.80
CA MET A 375 -1.27 -30.11 -24.10
C MET A 375 -0.36 -28.89 -24.03
N GLN A 376 -0.88 -27.81 -24.59
CA GLN A 376 -0.27 -26.50 -24.71
C GLN A 376 -0.49 -25.75 -23.39
N GLN A 377 0.53 -24.96 -23.01
CA GLN A 377 0.77 -24.40 -21.68
C GLN A 377 -0.37 -23.55 -21.11
N SER A 378 -0.57 -23.66 -19.79
CA SER A 378 -1.30 -22.68 -18.97
C SER A 378 -0.28 -21.92 -18.12
N LEU A 379 0.10 -20.70 -18.53
CA LEU A 379 0.97 -19.81 -17.76
C LEU A 379 0.13 -18.80 -16.97
N TYR A 380 0.46 -18.70 -15.68
CA TYR A 380 -0.19 -17.87 -14.66
C TYR A 380 0.06 -16.37 -14.85
N TYR A 381 -0.87 -15.57 -14.31
CA TYR A 381 -0.97 -14.10 -14.33
C TYR A 381 -1.29 -13.44 -15.68
N THR A 382 -2.60 -13.29 -15.91
CA THR A 382 -3.25 -12.49 -16.95
C THR A 382 -2.61 -12.56 -18.33
N SER A 383 -2.55 -13.76 -18.91
CA SER A 383 -2.55 -13.88 -20.36
C SER A 383 -3.98 -14.24 -20.82
N PRO A 384 -4.60 -13.49 -21.74
CA PRO A 384 -5.90 -13.85 -22.27
C PRO A 384 -5.79 -15.21 -22.99
N CYS A 385 -6.83 -16.03 -22.84
CA CYS A 385 -6.96 -17.32 -23.53
C CYS A 385 -6.44 -17.25 -24.97
N HIS A 386 -5.43 -18.06 -25.29
CA HIS A 386 -5.15 -18.41 -26.67
C HIS A 386 -6.37 -19.18 -27.20
N VAL A 387 -7.24 -18.50 -27.94
CA VAL A 387 -8.20 -19.17 -28.82
C VAL A 387 -7.39 -19.76 -29.96
N PRO A 388 -7.43 -21.08 -30.21
CA PRO A 388 -6.78 -21.64 -31.38
C PRO A 388 -7.44 -21.03 -32.63
N VAL A 389 -6.66 -20.26 -33.39
CA VAL A 389 -7.06 -19.86 -34.73
C VAL A 389 -7.07 -21.13 -35.57
N GLU A 390 -8.25 -21.65 -35.87
CA GLU A 390 -8.43 -22.62 -36.94
C GLU A 390 -7.81 -21.99 -38.20
N ALA A 391 -6.67 -22.54 -38.61
CA ALA A 391 -6.12 -22.25 -39.91
C ALA A 391 -7.17 -22.72 -40.92
N SER A 392 -7.89 -21.77 -41.52
CA SER A 392 -8.71 -22.01 -42.70
C SER A 392 -7.81 -22.62 -43.76
N ALA A 393 -7.91 -23.94 -43.87
CA ALA A 393 -7.31 -24.71 -44.93
C ALA A 393 -7.92 -24.23 -46.25
N GLU A 394 -7.06 -23.58 -47.01
CA GLU A 394 -7.11 -23.36 -48.45
C GLU A 394 -7.84 -24.50 -49.18
N LYS A 395 -8.86 -24.15 -49.98
CA LYS A 395 -9.33 -24.96 -51.10
C LYS A 395 -9.55 -24.08 -52.33
N ALA A 396 -8.60 -24.27 -53.25
CA ALA A 396 -8.70 -24.27 -54.72
C ALA A 396 -9.21 -23.02 -55.45
#